data_AF-A0AA39N1D4-F1
#
_entry.id   AF-A0AA39N1D4-F1
#
_cell.length_a   1.000
_cell.length_b   1.000
_cell.length_c   1.000
_cell.angle_alpha   90.00
_cell.angle_beta   90.00
_cell.angle_gamma   90.00
#
_symmetry.space_group_name_H-M   'P 1'
#
loop_
_entity.id
_entity.type
_entity.pdbx_description
1 polymer ?
#
loop_
_entity_poly.entity_id
_entity_poly.type
_entity_poly.pdbx_seq_one_letter_code
_entity_poly.pdbx_strand_id
1 'polypeptide(L)'
;MKPELPLNAVSTVILHGLTKGKHGSATPLVLRRLIAPPLKITYLDDPEDVEPEDIPPPRLPSRLPPPGQHTLTLNINSRIEEGRVGMIHSVVVDVSASSATEFFHIPPLVVKICVPGQTSDMLNEAASYDEMEVLQGVCIPRCYGLFQTSYVPDGLDFPIMAERKARDEKLRREAEEDLDEDESLEPVVYDDLVTVILMERVGDRLKLGSPLPHGVREDMTDMYNDIGRLYLCHNDIRYANFLSALPEDQGGLPSLPSPFTGRTYSWRTVDFDLMKKTPLPKVAFSAYHLSYICRVLDNVPYGCIVEPWEW
;
A
#
# COMPACT_ATOMS: atom_id res chain seq x y z
N MET A 1 2.73 -30.10 -3.38
CA MET A 1 2.59 -28.65 -3.66
C MET A 1 3.03 -27.91 -2.42
N LYS A 2 3.87 -26.87 -2.52
CA LYS A 2 4.30 -26.09 -1.34
C LYS A 2 3.13 -25.23 -0.86
N PRO A 3 2.91 -25.07 0.46
CA PRO A 3 1.91 -24.15 0.98
C PRO A 3 2.24 -22.70 0.60
N GLU A 4 1.22 -21.84 0.60
CA GLU A 4 1.38 -20.40 0.42
C GLU A 4 2.24 -19.81 1.54
N LEU A 5 3.02 -18.77 1.21
CA LEU A 5 3.83 -18.02 2.17
C LEU A 5 2.93 -17.31 3.21
N PRO A 6 3.06 -17.58 4.51
CA PRO A 6 2.34 -16.83 5.53
C PRO A 6 2.78 -15.36 5.57
N LEU A 7 1.84 -14.44 5.82
CA LEU A 7 2.05 -12.98 5.76
C LEU A 7 3.18 -12.48 6.68
N ASN A 8 3.45 -13.17 7.78
CA ASN A 8 4.50 -12.83 8.74
C ASN A 8 5.70 -13.81 8.75
N ALA A 9 5.86 -14.62 7.71
CA ALA A 9 6.93 -15.61 7.64
C ALA A 9 8.33 -15.01 7.38
N VAL A 10 8.40 -13.84 6.74
CA VAL A 10 9.65 -13.24 6.26
C VAL A 10 10.21 -12.27 7.30
N SER A 11 11.35 -12.55 7.90
CA SER A 11 12.00 -11.60 8.85
C SER A 11 12.95 -10.63 8.16
N THR A 12 13.43 -11.00 6.96
CA THR A 12 14.51 -10.29 6.27
C THR A 12 14.25 -10.27 4.77
N VAL A 13 14.43 -9.10 4.17
CA VAL A 13 14.45 -8.91 2.72
C VAL A 13 15.84 -8.46 2.31
N ILE A 14 16.45 -9.14 1.34
CA ILE A 14 17.70 -8.72 0.70
C ILE A 14 17.32 -8.19 -0.68
N LEU A 15 17.57 -6.90 -0.94
CA LEU A 15 17.10 -6.20 -2.12
C LEU A 15 18.28 -5.80 -3.01
N HIS A 16 18.34 -6.38 -4.20
CA HIS A 16 19.35 -6.11 -5.22
C HIS A 16 18.82 -5.11 -6.26
N GLY A 17 19.74 -4.34 -6.86
CA GLY A 17 19.44 -3.45 -8.00
C GLY A 17 19.06 -2.02 -7.63
N LEU A 18 19.09 -1.64 -6.34
CA LEU A 18 18.80 -0.28 -5.89
C LEU A 18 20.02 0.62 -5.72
N THR A 19 21.10 0.06 -5.21
CA THR A 19 22.26 0.85 -4.77
C THR A 19 23.55 0.36 -5.40
N LYS A 20 24.49 1.29 -5.52
CA LYS A 20 25.86 1.02 -5.94
C LYS A 20 26.81 1.48 -4.84
N GLY A 21 27.86 0.70 -4.57
CA GLY A 21 28.97 1.16 -3.75
C GLY A 21 29.78 2.24 -4.46
N LYS A 22 30.70 2.88 -3.73
CA LYS A 22 31.61 3.93 -4.24
C LYS A 22 32.37 3.58 -5.53
N HIS A 23 32.60 2.30 -5.77
CA HIS A 23 33.32 1.81 -6.95
C HIS A 23 32.38 1.38 -8.09
N GLY A 24 31.10 1.72 -8.00
CA GLY A 24 30.07 1.35 -8.99
C GLY A 24 29.56 -0.08 -8.89
N SER A 25 30.09 -0.89 -7.97
CA SER A 25 29.63 -2.27 -7.74
C SER A 25 28.22 -2.28 -7.16
N ALA A 26 27.33 -3.12 -7.69
CA ALA A 26 26.00 -3.30 -7.12
C ALA A 26 26.12 -3.81 -5.68
N THR A 27 25.47 -3.13 -4.74
CA THR A 27 25.46 -3.52 -3.32
C THR A 27 24.03 -3.88 -2.92
N PRO A 28 23.77 -5.05 -2.35
CA PRO A 28 22.44 -5.37 -1.85
C PRO A 28 22.12 -4.62 -0.56
N LEU A 29 20.87 -4.24 -0.40
CA LEU A 29 20.34 -3.73 0.87
C LEU A 29 19.78 -4.91 1.68
N VAL A 30 20.17 -5.00 2.96
CA VAL A 30 19.59 -5.98 3.89
C VAL A 30 18.61 -5.25 4.81
N LEU A 31 17.32 -5.53 4.64
CA LEU A 31 16.23 -4.90 5.37
C LEU A 31 15.62 -5.89 6.37
N ARG A 32 15.34 -5.42 7.58
CA ARG A 32 14.74 -6.21 8.66
C ARG A 32 13.29 -5.83 8.84
N ARG A 33 12.45 -6.81 9.16
CA ARG A 33 11.02 -6.58 9.44
C ARG A 33 10.87 -5.59 10.60
N LEU A 34 9.95 -4.66 10.43
CA LEU A 34 9.45 -3.78 11.49
C LEU A 34 7.97 -4.04 11.73
N ILE A 35 7.51 -3.64 12.91
CA ILE A 35 6.10 -3.57 13.26
C ILE A 35 5.71 -2.10 13.21
N ALA A 36 4.74 -1.75 12.36
CA ALA A 36 4.23 -0.40 12.30
C ALA A 36 3.46 -0.07 13.59
N PRO A 37 3.51 1.18 14.08
CA PRO A 37 2.64 1.61 15.17
C PRO A 37 1.16 1.44 14.78
N PRO A 38 0.27 1.00 15.69
CA PRO A 38 -1.15 0.91 15.40
C PRO A 38 -1.76 2.25 14.98
N LEU A 39 -2.79 2.19 14.13
CA LEU A 39 -3.51 3.39 13.71
C LEU A 39 -4.16 4.08 14.90
N LYS A 40 -3.96 5.39 14.99
CA LYS A 40 -4.64 6.24 15.96
C LYS A 40 -6.02 6.61 15.43
N ILE A 41 -6.98 6.70 16.34
CA ILE A 41 -8.31 7.21 16.01
C ILE A 41 -8.17 8.70 15.62
N THR A 42 -8.68 9.03 14.45
CA THR A 42 -8.80 10.39 13.95
C THR A 42 -10.27 10.79 13.96
N TYR A 43 -10.59 11.82 14.75
CA TYR A 43 -11.92 12.41 14.79
C TYR A 43 -12.05 13.39 13.63
N LEU A 44 -13.08 13.17 12.79
CA LEU A 44 -13.38 14.06 11.67
C LEU A 44 -14.38 15.16 12.06
N ASP A 45 -15.18 14.89 13.09
CA ASP A 45 -16.09 15.82 13.75
C ASP A 45 -15.67 15.98 15.24
N ASP A 46 -16.43 16.77 16.00
CA ASP A 46 -16.16 16.94 17.44
C ASP A 46 -16.22 15.56 18.16
N PRO A 47 -15.17 15.18 18.92
CA PRO A 47 -15.19 13.93 19.69
C PRO A 47 -16.36 13.80 20.66
N GLU A 48 -16.95 14.92 21.12
CA GLU A 48 -18.12 14.93 22.01
C GLU A 48 -19.41 14.50 21.31
N ASP A 49 -19.48 14.62 19.98
CA ASP A 49 -20.64 14.25 19.15
C ASP A 49 -20.61 12.78 18.70
N VAL A 50 -19.56 12.03 19.07
CA VAL A 50 -19.41 10.61 18.69
C VAL A 50 -20.24 9.71 19.59
N GLU A 51 -21.17 8.99 18.98
CA GLU A 51 -21.94 7.96 19.68
C GLU A 51 -21.03 6.82 20.17
N PRO A 52 -21.22 6.30 21.40
CA PRO A 52 -20.36 5.26 21.97
C PRO A 52 -20.23 3.99 21.10
N GLU A 53 -21.27 3.60 20.36
CA GLU A 53 -21.26 2.47 19.42
C GLU A 53 -20.41 2.69 18.16
N ASP A 54 -20.15 3.94 17.81
CA ASP A 54 -19.36 4.31 16.64
C ASP A 54 -17.87 4.45 16.98
N ILE A 55 -17.50 4.38 18.26
CA ILE A 55 -16.10 4.35 18.69
C ILE A 55 -15.42 3.06 18.17
N PRO A 56 -14.34 3.17 17.37
CA PRO A 56 -13.63 2.02 16.85
C PRO A 56 -13.13 1.13 18.00
N PRO A 57 -13.41 -0.18 17.98
CA PRO A 57 -12.89 -1.07 18.99
C PRO A 57 -11.35 -1.17 18.88
N PRO A 58 -10.68 -1.61 19.96
CA PRO A 58 -9.30 -2.04 19.86
C PRO A 58 -9.15 -3.08 18.76
N ARG A 59 -8.01 -3.04 18.09
CA ARG A 59 -7.68 -3.99 17.05
C ARG A 59 -7.79 -5.43 17.57
N LEU A 60 -8.43 -6.30 16.80
CA LEU A 60 -8.52 -7.72 17.14
C LEU A 60 -7.13 -8.36 17.19
N PRO A 61 -6.91 -9.35 18.08
CA PRO A 61 -5.67 -10.12 18.09
C PRO A 61 -5.40 -10.77 16.73
N SER A 62 -4.14 -10.72 16.29
CA SER A 62 -3.71 -11.38 15.06
C SER A 62 -4.00 -12.87 15.10
N ARG A 63 -4.46 -13.42 13.97
CA ARG A 63 -4.66 -14.86 13.73
C ARG A 63 -3.51 -15.48 12.96
N LEU A 64 -2.48 -14.71 12.62
CA LEU A 64 -1.30 -15.20 11.95
C LEU A 64 -0.53 -16.19 12.84
N PRO A 65 0.20 -17.16 12.26
CA PRO A 65 1.10 -18.01 13.03
C PRO A 65 2.18 -17.17 13.72
N PRO A 66 3.00 -17.73 14.62
CA PRO A 66 4.18 -17.02 15.13
C PRO A 66 5.06 -16.49 13.97
N PRO A 67 5.67 -15.30 14.10
CA PRO A 67 6.54 -14.74 13.07
C PRO A 67 7.63 -15.72 12.65
N GLY A 68 7.79 -15.89 11.33
CA GLY A 68 8.84 -16.73 10.78
C GLY A 68 10.21 -16.05 10.80
N GLN A 69 11.23 -16.81 10.42
CA GLN A 69 12.61 -16.32 10.34
C GLN A 69 13.18 -16.42 8.92
N HIS A 70 12.31 -16.47 7.92
CA HIS A 70 12.74 -16.66 6.54
C HIS A 70 13.29 -15.36 5.93
N THR A 71 14.27 -15.53 5.06
CA THR A 71 14.81 -14.50 4.18
C THR A 71 14.26 -14.65 2.76
N LEU A 72 13.87 -13.53 2.16
CA LEU A 72 13.63 -13.40 0.72
C LEU A 72 14.71 -12.52 0.09
N THR A 73 15.36 -13.05 -0.94
CA THR A 73 16.31 -12.31 -1.77
C THR A 73 15.61 -11.91 -3.06
N LEU A 74 15.54 -10.61 -3.32
CA LEU A 74 14.73 -10.00 -4.37
C LEU A 74 15.62 -9.17 -5.29
N ASN A 75 15.40 -9.30 -6.59
CA ASN A 75 16.00 -8.45 -7.61
C ASN A 75 14.95 -7.47 -8.10
N ILE A 76 15.25 -6.18 -7.98
CA ILE A 76 14.38 -5.14 -8.55
C ILE A 76 14.41 -5.20 -10.06
N ASN A 77 13.23 -5.10 -10.64
CA ASN A 77 13.03 -5.01 -12.08
C ASN A 77 12.38 -3.66 -12.43
N SER A 78 11.34 -3.65 -13.28
CA SER A 78 10.72 -2.42 -13.74
C SER A 78 9.95 -1.71 -12.63
N ARG A 79 10.02 -0.37 -12.66
CA ARG A 79 9.09 0.50 -11.94
C ARG A 79 7.71 0.36 -12.59
N ILE A 80 6.72 0.00 -11.79
CA ILE A 80 5.32 -0.14 -12.20
C ILE A 80 4.63 1.21 -12.08
N GLU A 81 4.82 1.87 -10.94
CA GLU A 81 4.09 3.07 -10.58
C GLU A 81 4.91 3.94 -9.61
N GLU A 82 4.58 5.21 -9.56
CA GLU A 82 5.17 6.18 -8.66
C GLU A 82 4.05 7.08 -8.12
N GLY A 83 3.92 7.12 -6.80
CA GLY A 83 2.97 7.96 -6.09
C GLY A 83 3.65 9.02 -5.23
N ARG A 84 2.86 9.57 -4.30
CA ARG A 84 3.29 10.55 -3.32
C ARG A 84 4.26 9.97 -2.30
N VAL A 85 3.93 8.80 -1.74
CA VAL A 85 4.63 8.19 -0.60
C VAL A 85 5.68 7.16 -1.04
N GLY A 86 5.53 6.57 -2.21
CA GLY A 86 6.43 5.51 -2.65
C GLY A 86 6.42 5.22 -4.13
N MET A 87 7.44 4.49 -4.55
CA MET A 87 7.60 3.92 -5.89
C MET A 87 7.34 2.42 -5.83
N ILE A 88 6.47 1.92 -6.69
CA ILE A 88 6.15 0.50 -6.81
C ILE A 88 7.06 -0.11 -7.86
N HIS A 89 7.81 -1.14 -7.47
CA HIS A 89 8.65 -1.91 -8.36
C HIS A 89 8.21 -3.37 -8.41
N SER A 90 8.21 -3.94 -9.61
CA SER A 90 8.19 -5.39 -9.77
C SER A 90 9.50 -5.98 -9.27
N VAL A 91 9.44 -7.18 -8.68
CA VAL A 91 10.62 -7.89 -8.21
C VAL A 91 10.63 -9.33 -8.71
N VAL A 92 11.84 -9.87 -8.85
CA VAL A 92 12.08 -11.29 -9.14
C VAL A 92 12.72 -11.92 -7.92
N VAL A 93 12.13 -12.99 -7.42
CA VAL A 93 12.66 -13.75 -6.29
C VAL A 93 13.87 -14.57 -6.76
N ASP A 94 15.02 -14.40 -6.11
CA ASP A 94 16.14 -15.32 -6.26
C ASP A 94 15.83 -16.61 -5.50
N VAL A 95 15.43 -17.63 -6.25
CA VAL A 95 15.01 -18.92 -5.68
C VAL A 95 16.15 -19.59 -4.92
N SER A 96 17.39 -19.43 -5.36
CA SER A 96 18.56 -20.11 -4.78
C SER A 96 19.06 -19.43 -3.50
N ALA A 97 18.83 -18.12 -3.37
CA ALA A 97 19.28 -17.32 -2.22
C ALA A 97 18.17 -17.03 -1.20
N SER A 98 16.96 -17.57 -1.40
CA SER A 98 15.79 -17.31 -0.55
C SER A 98 15.41 -18.53 0.27
N SER A 99 15.67 -18.52 1.58
CA SER A 99 15.24 -19.63 2.47
C SER A 99 13.71 -19.88 2.47
N ALA A 100 12.89 -18.88 2.16
CA ALA A 100 11.44 -19.04 2.10
C ALA A 100 11.01 -19.97 0.95
N THR A 101 11.74 -19.98 -0.17
CA THR A 101 11.36 -20.76 -1.36
C THR A 101 11.54 -22.25 -1.15
N GLU A 102 12.33 -22.68 -0.15
CA GLU A 102 12.48 -24.08 0.23
C GLU A 102 11.16 -24.67 0.75
N PHE A 103 10.40 -23.87 1.52
CA PHE A 103 9.21 -24.32 2.24
C PHE A 103 7.90 -23.86 1.61
N PHE A 104 7.89 -22.72 0.92
CA PHE A 104 6.67 -22.05 0.46
C PHE A 104 6.63 -21.83 -1.04
N HIS A 105 5.41 -21.77 -1.57
CA HIS A 105 5.15 -21.13 -2.85
C HIS A 105 5.15 -19.62 -2.64
N ILE A 106 5.98 -18.92 -3.42
CA ILE A 106 6.07 -17.45 -3.38
C ILE A 106 5.28 -16.93 -4.59
N PRO A 107 4.21 -16.16 -4.38
CA PRO A 107 3.48 -15.55 -5.50
C PRO A 107 4.32 -14.45 -6.14
N PRO A 108 3.90 -13.90 -7.30
CA PRO A 108 4.46 -12.67 -7.82
C PRO A 108 4.38 -11.56 -6.76
N LEU A 109 5.49 -10.86 -6.54
CA LEU A 109 5.60 -9.81 -5.52
C LEU A 109 5.90 -8.45 -6.15
N VAL A 110 5.57 -7.41 -5.41
CA VAL A 110 6.03 -6.03 -5.63
C VAL A 110 6.62 -5.47 -4.35
N VAL A 111 7.50 -4.49 -4.50
CA VAL A 111 7.98 -3.68 -3.37
C VAL A 111 7.54 -2.24 -3.57
N LYS A 112 6.92 -1.64 -2.54
CA LYS A 112 6.75 -0.20 -2.45
C LYS A 112 7.93 0.37 -1.69
N ILE A 113 8.71 1.20 -2.34
CA ILE A 113 9.89 1.84 -1.76
C ILE A 113 9.50 3.25 -1.36
N CYS A 114 9.67 3.57 -0.07
CA CYS A 114 9.34 4.88 0.47
C CYS A 114 10.18 5.96 -0.18
N VAL A 115 9.56 7.05 -0.63
CA VAL A 115 10.32 8.23 -1.04
C VAL A 115 10.85 8.95 0.20
N PRO A 116 11.94 9.73 0.07
CA PRO A 116 12.54 10.42 1.21
C PRO A 116 11.54 11.38 1.88
N GLY A 117 11.51 11.40 3.22
CA GLY A 117 10.61 12.26 4.01
C GLY A 117 9.16 11.76 4.14
N GLN A 118 8.82 10.60 3.58
CA GLN A 118 7.46 10.03 3.64
C GLN A 118 7.36 8.80 4.57
N THR A 119 8.32 8.61 5.49
CA THR A 119 8.36 7.45 6.39
C THR A 119 7.08 7.33 7.22
N SER A 120 6.53 8.45 7.72
CA SER A 120 5.31 8.44 8.53
C SER A 120 4.11 7.85 7.76
N ASP A 121 3.91 8.28 6.51
CA ASP A 121 2.81 7.82 5.69
C ASP A 121 3.00 6.36 5.25
N MET A 122 4.25 5.94 5.01
CA MET A 122 4.58 4.53 4.77
C MET A 122 4.28 3.66 5.99
N LEU A 123 4.55 4.15 7.21
CA LEU A 123 4.18 3.47 8.44
C LEU A 123 2.65 3.39 8.60
N ASN A 124 1.93 4.46 8.24
CA ASN A 124 0.46 4.49 8.25
C ASN A 124 -0.13 3.43 7.31
N GLU A 125 0.39 3.30 6.10
CA GLU A 125 -0.02 2.26 5.14
C GLU A 125 0.26 0.85 5.69
N ALA A 126 1.44 0.61 6.25
CA ALA A 126 1.78 -0.68 6.85
C ALA A 126 0.87 -1.02 8.04
N ALA A 127 0.55 -0.04 8.89
CA ALA A 127 -0.40 -0.20 10.00
C ALA A 127 -1.84 -0.48 9.50
N SER A 128 -2.21 0.08 8.35
CA SER A 128 -3.51 -0.15 7.74
C SER A 128 -3.67 -1.58 7.25
N TYR A 129 -2.65 -2.15 6.60
CA TYR A 129 -2.64 -3.58 6.26
C TYR A 129 -2.77 -4.46 7.50
N ASP A 130 -2.11 -4.06 8.58
CA ASP A 130 -2.17 -4.76 9.85
C ASP A 130 -3.62 -4.73 10.39
N GLU A 131 -4.25 -3.55 10.54
CA GLU A 131 -5.64 -3.44 11.02
C GLU A 131 -6.63 -4.21 10.13
N MET A 132 -6.33 -4.34 8.84
CA MET A 132 -7.14 -5.07 7.85
C MET A 132 -6.68 -6.52 7.61
N GLU A 133 -6.02 -7.17 8.58
CA GLU A 133 -5.53 -8.56 8.45
C GLU A 133 -6.58 -9.52 7.84
N VAL A 134 -7.85 -9.42 8.27
CA VAL A 134 -8.95 -10.28 7.82
C VAL A 134 -9.42 -10.01 6.38
N LEU A 135 -8.97 -8.91 5.76
CA LEU A 135 -9.31 -8.51 4.39
C LEU A 135 -8.17 -8.74 3.39
N GLN A 136 -6.97 -9.09 3.86
CA GLN A 136 -5.84 -9.38 3.00
C GLN A 136 -6.08 -10.63 2.16
N GLY A 137 -6.01 -10.50 0.84
CA GLY A 137 -6.39 -11.53 -0.12
C GLY A 137 -7.91 -11.64 -0.36
N VAL A 138 -8.74 -10.85 0.32
CA VAL A 138 -10.19 -10.73 0.09
C VAL A 138 -10.44 -9.55 -0.87
N CYS A 139 -10.24 -8.33 -0.37
CA CYS A 139 -10.50 -7.08 -1.08
C CYS A 139 -9.28 -6.14 -1.08
N ILE A 140 -8.21 -6.49 -0.37
CA ILE A 140 -6.94 -5.75 -0.39
C ILE A 140 -5.78 -6.73 -0.66
N PRO A 141 -4.62 -6.28 -1.16
CA PRO A 141 -3.47 -7.14 -1.36
C PRO A 141 -3.00 -7.81 -0.08
N ARG A 142 -2.43 -9.00 -0.21
CA ARG A 142 -1.60 -9.61 0.83
C ARG A 142 -0.31 -8.81 1.00
N CYS A 143 -0.09 -8.29 2.21
CA CYS A 143 1.10 -7.59 2.66
C CYS A 143 1.97 -8.55 3.47
N TYR A 144 3.18 -8.79 2.96
CA TYR A 144 4.18 -9.64 3.60
C TYR A 144 5.05 -8.87 4.60
N GLY A 145 4.78 -7.58 4.81
CA GLY A 145 5.34 -6.80 5.91
C GLY A 145 6.08 -5.53 5.49
N LEU A 146 6.37 -4.74 6.50
CA LEU A 146 7.22 -3.56 6.47
C LEU A 146 8.65 -3.95 6.80
N PHE A 147 9.62 -3.46 6.02
CA PHE A 147 11.04 -3.72 6.23
C PHE A 147 11.82 -2.41 6.14
N GLN A 148 12.87 -2.29 6.97
CA GLN A 148 13.69 -1.09 7.01
C GLN A 148 15.16 -1.42 7.20
N THR A 149 16.02 -0.53 6.70
CA THR A 149 17.44 -0.50 7.01
C THR A 149 17.93 0.94 7.03
N SER A 150 18.95 1.22 7.83
CA SER A 150 19.69 2.49 7.76
C SER A 150 20.77 2.39 6.68
N TYR A 151 21.01 3.47 5.95
CA TYR A 151 22.15 3.55 5.04
C TYR A 151 23.06 4.72 5.39
N VAL A 152 24.32 4.67 4.95
CA VAL A 152 25.26 5.78 5.08
C VAL A 152 25.29 6.52 3.74
N PRO A 153 24.80 7.77 3.64
CA PRO A 153 24.72 8.51 2.39
C PRO A 153 26.06 8.58 1.64
N ASP A 154 27.16 8.74 2.37
CA ASP A 154 28.49 8.80 1.79
C ASP A 154 29.01 7.44 1.31
N GLY A 155 28.39 6.33 1.68
CA GLY A 155 28.86 4.96 1.40
C GLY A 155 28.16 4.28 0.22
N LEU A 156 26.95 4.72 -0.10
CA LEU A 156 26.04 4.08 -1.05
C LEU A 156 25.43 5.14 -1.96
N ASP A 157 25.61 4.96 -3.26
CA ASP A 157 24.86 5.71 -4.26
C ASP A 157 23.48 5.07 -4.42
N PHE A 158 22.44 5.90 -4.30
CA PHE A 158 21.04 5.51 -4.47
C PHE A 158 20.38 6.42 -5.53
N PRO A 159 20.62 6.15 -6.83
CA PRO A 159 20.26 7.07 -7.91
C PRO A 159 18.77 7.43 -7.94
N ILE A 160 17.90 6.43 -7.78
CA ILE A 160 16.44 6.62 -7.83
C ILE A 160 15.96 7.58 -6.71
N MET A 161 16.54 7.49 -5.51
CA MET A 161 16.20 8.40 -4.40
C MET A 161 16.77 9.79 -4.63
N ALA A 162 17.99 9.89 -5.16
CA ALA A 162 18.63 11.17 -5.46
C ALA A 162 17.85 11.93 -6.54
N GLU A 163 17.43 11.26 -7.61
CA GLU A 163 16.59 11.82 -8.67
C GLU A 163 15.25 12.30 -8.12
N ARG A 164 14.58 11.49 -7.28
CA ARG A 164 13.32 11.85 -6.65
C ARG A 164 13.47 13.08 -5.76
N LYS A 165 14.47 13.07 -4.87
CA LYS A 165 14.76 14.17 -3.96
C LYS A 165 15.02 15.48 -4.72
N ALA A 166 15.81 15.43 -5.79
CA ALA A 166 16.09 16.61 -6.60
C ALA A 166 14.83 17.19 -7.26
N ARG A 167 13.91 16.33 -7.71
CA ARG A 167 12.63 16.78 -8.29
C ARG A 167 11.70 17.38 -7.24
N ASP A 168 11.57 16.74 -6.07
CA ASP A 168 10.69 17.22 -5.00
C ASP A 168 11.21 18.54 -4.43
N GLU A 169 12.53 18.71 -4.30
CA GLU A 169 13.14 19.98 -3.89
C GLU A 169 12.90 21.09 -4.93
N LYS A 170 12.94 20.77 -6.22
CA LYS A 170 12.62 21.71 -7.28
C LYS A 170 11.15 22.18 -7.18
N LEU A 171 10.21 21.24 -7.06
CA LEU A 171 8.78 21.55 -6.93
C LEU A 171 8.49 22.37 -5.67
N ARG A 172 9.19 22.06 -4.57
CA ARG A 172 9.08 22.82 -3.34
C ARG A 172 9.51 24.28 -3.53
N ARG A 173 10.65 24.52 -4.19
CA ARG A 173 11.12 25.88 -4.45
C ARG A 173 10.16 26.67 -5.32
N GLU A 174 9.58 26.02 -6.33
CA GLU A 174 8.52 26.63 -7.16
C GLU A 174 7.28 26.98 -6.31
N ALA A 175 6.85 26.08 -5.41
CA ALA A 175 5.74 26.36 -4.50
C ALA A 175 6.06 27.47 -3.48
N GLU A 176 7.29 27.54 -2.97
CA GLU A 176 7.74 28.62 -2.07
C GLU A 176 7.74 29.99 -2.74
N GLU A 177 7.98 30.06 -4.05
CA GLU A 177 7.88 31.31 -4.83
C GLU A 177 6.45 31.84 -4.95
N ASP A 178 5.45 30.95 -4.82
CA ASP A 178 4.02 31.28 -4.89
C ASP A 178 3.40 31.61 -3.52
N LEU A 179 4.17 31.50 -2.42
CA LEU A 179 3.69 31.79 -1.06
C LEU A 179 3.67 33.28 -0.74
N ASP A 180 2.71 33.69 0.08
CA ASP A 180 2.71 35.02 0.71
C ASP A 180 3.86 35.14 1.73
N GLU A 181 4.32 36.35 2.03
CA GLU A 181 5.48 36.62 2.93
C GLU A 181 5.34 36.01 4.34
N ASP A 182 4.10 35.70 4.75
CA ASP A 182 3.73 35.20 6.07
C ASP A 182 3.66 33.66 6.11
N GLU A 183 3.67 33.02 4.94
CA GLU A 183 3.54 31.57 4.78
C GLU A 183 4.91 30.91 4.61
N SER A 184 5.10 29.75 5.25
CA SER A 184 6.29 28.94 5.05
C SER A 184 5.93 27.46 5.03
N LEU A 185 6.55 26.72 4.11
CA LEU A 185 6.41 25.27 4.05
C LEU A 185 7.23 24.63 5.18
N GLU A 186 6.63 23.66 5.88
CA GLU A 186 7.35 22.86 6.87
C GLU A 186 8.60 22.20 6.26
N PRO A 187 9.75 22.18 6.96
CA PRO A 187 10.98 21.60 6.42
C PRO A 187 10.82 20.09 6.22
N VAL A 188 11.29 19.60 5.07
CA VAL A 188 11.33 18.15 4.80
C VAL A 188 12.46 17.52 5.61
N VAL A 189 12.10 16.63 6.53
CA VAL A 189 13.07 15.82 7.27
C VAL A 189 13.40 14.60 6.43
N TYR A 190 14.64 14.54 5.95
CA TYR A 190 15.16 13.38 5.23
C TYR A 190 15.82 12.42 6.20
N ASP A 191 15.24 11.23 6.36
CA ASP A 191 15.84 10.17 7.16
C ASP A 191 16.85 9.37 6.34
N ASP A 192 17.95 8.93 6.96
CA ASP A 192 18.91 7.99 6.37
C ASP A 192 18.39 6.54 6.40
N LEU A 193 17.11 6.38 6.08
CA LEU A 193 16.35 5.13 6.17
C LEU A 193 15.83 4.73 4.79
N VAL A 194 15.98 3.45 4.47
CA VAL A 194 15.25 2.83 3.36
C VAL A 194 14.14 2.00 3.95
N THR A 195 12.90 2.43 3.71
CA THR A 195 11.69 1.73 4.18
C THR A 195 10.96 1.14 2.98
N VAL A 196 10.57 -0.12 3.06
CA VAL A 196 9.82 -0.81 2.01
C VAL A 196 8.64 -1.61 2.57
N ILE A 197 7.56 -1.69 1.82
CA ILE A 197 6.47 -2.65 2.05
C ILE A 197 6.55 -3.72 0.96
N LEU A 198 6.54 -4.98 1.36
CA LEU A 198 6.49 -6.13 0.47
C LEU A 198 5.05 -6.62 0.32
N MET A 199 4.54 -6.71 -0.90
CA MET A 199 3.14 -7.09 -1.16
C MET A 199 3.05 -8.10 -2.29
N GLU A 200 1.94 -8.84 -2.35
CA GLU A 200 1.57 -9.56 -3.56
C GLU A 200 1.37 -8.59 -4.72
N ARG A 201 1.72 -9.03 -5.92
CA ARG A 201 1.39 -8.30 -7.14
C ARG A 201 -0.11 -8.48 -7.43
N VAL A 202 -0.76 -7.37 -7.78
CA VAL A 202 -2.14 -7.36 -8.27
C VAL A 202 -2.18 -7.07 -9.78
N GLY A 203 -3.36 -7.18 -10.36
CA GLY A 203 -3.60 -7.02 -11.79
C GLY A 203 -3.72 -5.55 -12.24
N ASP A 204 -4.40 -5.37 -13.36
CA ASP A 204 -4.52 -4.09 -14.04
C ASP A 204 -5.72 -3.26 -13.56
N ARG A 205 -5.70 -1.98 -13.93
CA ARG A 205 -6.84 -1.04 -13.77
C ARG A 205 -7.99 -1.40 -14.70
N LEU A 206 -9.17 -0.85 -14.40
CA LEU A 206 -10.31 -0.87 -15.30
C LEU A 206 -9.94 -0.32 -16.68
N LYS A 207 -10.40 -0.95 -17.76
CA LYS A 207 -10.15 -0.44 -19.10
C LYS A 207 -11.03 0.77 -19.40
N LEU A 208 -10.41 1.93 -19.57
CA LEU A 208 -11.08 3.16 -20.00
C LEU A 208 -11.73 3.03 -21.38
N GLY A 209 -12.88 3.68 -21.55
CA GLY A 209 -13.63 3.71 -22.81
C GLY A 209 -14.32 2.39 -23.15
N SER A 210 -14.41 1.46 -22.18
CA SER A 210 -15.04 0.16 -22.33
C SER A 210 -16.19 0.02 -21.34
N PRO A 211 -17.24 -0.78 -21.65
CA PRO A 211 -18.27 -1.10 -20.68
C PRO A 211 -17.67 -1.67 -19.40
N LEU A 212 -18.27 -1.33 -18.27
CA LEU A 212 -17.88 -1.86 -16.97
C LEU A 212 -18.01 -3.40 -16.97
N PRO A 213 -17.02 -4.14 -16.44
CA PRO A 213 -17.15 -5.57 -16.21
C PRO A 213 -18.36 -5.89 -15.33
N HIS A 214 -19.03 -7.01 -15.61
CA HIS A 214 -20.19 -7.44 -14.82
C HIS A 214 -19.82 -7.58 -13.34
N GLY A 215 -20.63 -7.02 -12.44
CA GLY A 215 -20.42 -7.13 -11.00
C GLY A 215 -19.40 -6.15 -10.41
N VAL A 216 -18.72 -5.33 -11.20
CA VAL A 216 -17.64 -4.45 -10.69
C VAL A 216 -18.15 -3.41 -9.69
N ARG A 217 -19.38 -2.91 -9.90
CA ARG A 217 -19.97 -1.91 -9.00
C ARG A 217 -20.27 -2.55 -7.66
N GLU A 218 -20.88 -3.72 -7.68
CA GLU A 218 -21.19 -4.51 -6.50
C GLU A 218 -19.91 -4.92 -5.76
N ASP A 219 -18.86 -5.33 -6.48
CA ASP A 219 -17.54 -5.62 -5.90
C ASP A 219 -16.96 -4.37 -5.23
N MET A 220 -16.84 -3.26 -5.95
CA MET A 220 -16.26 -2.03 -5.40
C MET A 220 -17.04 -1.54 -4.17
N THR A 221 -18.38 -1.53 -4.23
CA THR A 221 -19.24 -1.15 -3.10
C THR A 221 -19.05 -2.07 -1.90
N ASP A 222 -19.10 -3.39 -2.08
CA ASP A 222 -18.96 -4.32 -0.96
C ASP A 222 -17.54 -4.29 -0.37
N MET A 223 -16.51 -4.15 -1.20
CA MET A 223 -15.11 -4.06 -0.77
C MET A 223 -14.85 -2.84 0.12
N TYR A 224 -15.30 -1.65 -0.28
CA TYR A 224 -15.14 -0.45 0.56
C TYR A 224 -16.03 -0.50 1.82
N ASN A 225 -17.21 -1.11 1.74
CA ASN A 225 -18.04 -1.33 2.93
C ASN A 225 -17.41 -2.34 3.90
N ASP A 226 -16.69 -3.35 3.40
CA ASP A 226 -15.91 -4.29 4.22
C ASP A 226 -14.79 -3.56 4.99
N ILE A 227 -14.11 -2.61 4.34
CA ILE A 227 -13.12 -1.73 4.99
C ILE A 227 -13.82 -0.84 6.04
N GLY A 228 -14.94 -0.21 5.70
CA GLY A 228 -15.71 0.64 6.63
C GLY A 228 -16.25 -0.11 7.85
N ARG A 229 -16.53 -1.42 7.73
CA ARG A 229 -16.92 -2.28 8.88
C ARG A 229 -15.79 -2.45 9.91
N LEU A 230 -14.55 -2.14 9.55
CA LEU A 230 -13.39 -2.09 10.44
C LEU A 230 -13.12 -0.67 10.98
N TYR A 231 -14.04 0.28 10.76
CA TYR A 231 -13.90 1.69 11.14
C TYR A 231 -12.71 2.39 10.46
N LEU A 232 -12.46 2.00 9.20
CA LEU A 232 -11.35 2.50 8.40
C LEU A 232 -11.89 3.28 7.19
N CYS A 233 -11.42 4.52 7.03
CA CYS A 233 -11.73 5.40 5.91
C CYS A 233 -10.51 5.52 4.99
N HIS A 234 -10.65 5.09 3.74
CA HIS A 234 -9.54 5.08 2.79
C HIS A 234 -9.01 6.48 2.45
N ASN A 235 -9.88 7.49 2.40
CA ASN A 235 -9.60 8.88 2.00
C ASN A 235 -8.94 9.11 0.62
N ASP A 236 -8.82 8.07 -0.21
CA ASP A 236 -8.26 8.18 -1.56
C ASP A 236 -8.92 7.17 -2.50
N ILE A 237 -10.26 7.17 -2.52
CA ILE A 237 -11.05 6.32 -3.42
C ILE A 237 -11.00 6.94 -4.81
N ARG A 238 -10.17 6.37 -5.69
CA ARG A 238 -9.96 6.83 -7.05
C ARG A 238 -9.69 5.68 -8.01
N TYR A 239 -9.77 5.98 -9.30
CA TYR A 239 -9.55 5.01 -10.38
C TYR A 239 -8.21 4.29 -10.28
N ALA A 240 -7.13 5.01 -9.93
CA ALA A 240 -5.80 4.42 -9.82
C ALA A 240 -5.65 3.39 -8.69
N ASN A 241 -6.47 3.50 -7.64
CA ASN A 241 -6.38 2.69 -6.42
C ASN A 241 -7.34 1.47 -6.44
N PHE A 242 -7.97 1.19 -7.58
CA PHE A 242 -8.84 0.05 -7.79
C PHE A 242 -8.32 -0.84 -8.92
N LEU A 243 -7.76 -1.98 -8.54
CA LEU A 243 -7.03 -2.90 -9.42
C LEU A 243 -7.69 -4.28 -9.44
N SER A 244 -7.57 -5.00 -10.53
CA SER A 244 -8.03 -6.39 -10.58
C SER A 244 -7.16 -7.29 -9.69
N ALA A 245 -7.72 -8.40 -9.20
CA ALA A 245 -6.90 -9.47 -8.65
C ALA A 245 -6.02 -10.06 -9.76
N LEU A 246 -4.78 -10.46 -9.44
CA LEU A 246 -3.92 -11.09 -10.43
C LEU A 246 -4.49 -12.46 -10.83
N PRO A 247 -4.65 -12.77 -12.12
CA PRO A 247 -5.13 -14.07 -12.58
C PRO A 247 -4.25 -15.24 -12.12
N GLU A 248 -4.85 -16.40 -11.81
CA GLU A 248 -4.12 -17.59 -11.36
C GLU A 248 -3.13 -18.13 -12.40
N ASP A 249 -3.45 -18.02 -13.70
CA ASP A 249 -2.56 -18.40 -14.81
C ASP A 249 -1.32 -17.50 -14.92
N GLN A 250 -1.36 -16.32 -14.30
CA GLN A 250 -0.21 -15.41 -14.14
C GLN A 250 0.49 -15.58 -12.77
N GLY A 251 0.12 -16.60 -12.00
CA GLY A 251 0.67 -16.87 -10.67
C GLY A 251 -0.04 -16.13 -9.53
N GLY A 252 -1.19 -15.51 -9.79
CA GLY A 252 -2.02 -14.90 -8.76
C GLY A 252 -2.54 -15.94 -7.74
N LEU A 253 -2.70 -15.51 -6.50
CA LEU A 253 -3.31 -16.32 -5.46
C LEU A 253 -4.84 -16.19 -5.50
N PRO A 254 -5.58 -17.26 -5.16
CA PRO A 254 -7.04 -17.21 -5.15
C PRO A 254 -7.56 -16.14 -4.18
N SER A 255 -8.64 -15.47 -4.56
CA SER A 255 -9.36 -14.56 -3.65
C SER A 255 -10.00 -15.34 -2.51
N LEU A 256 -9.88 -14.82 -1.30
CA LEU A 256 -10.55 -15.33 -0.12
C LEU A 256 -11.98 -14.74 -0.03
N PRO A 257 -12.95 -15.48 0.55
CA PRO A 257 -14.28 -14.94 0.77
C PRO A 257 -14.25 -13.88 1.87
N SER A 258 -15.02 -12.81 1.68
CA SER A 258 -15.18 -11.77 2.70
C SER A 258 -15.78 -12.33 3.99
N PRO A 259 -15.22 -11.98 5.17
CA PRO A 259 -15.80 -12.38 6.44
C PRO A 259 -17.17 -11.72 6.72
N PHE A 260 -17.55 -10.70 5.94
CA PHE A 260 -18.78 -9.94 6.13
C PHE A 260 -19.87 -10.30 5.12
N THR A 261 -19.50 -10.51 3.86
CA THR A 261 -20.47 -10.81 2.77
C THR A 261 -20.45 -12.27 2.34
N GLY A 262 -19.37 -13.02 2.63
CA GLY A 262 -19.12 -14.36 2.12
C GLY A 262 -18.77 -14.42 0.63
N ARG A 263 -18.73 -13.27 -0.07
CA ARG A 263 -18.41 -13.19 -1.50
C ARG A 263 -16.90 -13.15 -1.71
N THR A 264 -16.43 -13.73 -2.82
CA THR A 264 -15.08 -13.53 -3.35
C THR A 264 -15.11 -12.41 -4.39
N TYR A 265 -14.17 -11.48 -4.32
CA TYR A 265 -14.09 -10.36 -5.26
C TYR A 265 -13.01 -10.59 -6.32
N SER A 266 -13.23 -10.03 -7.51
CA SER A 266 -12.25 -10.06 -8.62
C SER A 266 -11.31 -8.85 -8.62
N TRP A 267 -11.41 -8.02 -7.58
CA TRP A 267 -10.73 -6.73 -7.48
C TRP A 267 -10.04 -6.56 -6.13
N ARG A 268 -9.16 -5.57 -6.06
CA ARG A 268 -8.34 -5.17 -4.92
C ARG A 268 -8.31 -3.64 -4.84
N THR A 269 -8.50 -3.14 -3.63
CA THR A 269 -8.22 -1.76 -3.28
C THR A 269 -6.78 -1.65 -2.81
N VAL A 270 -6.06 -0.59 -3.20
CA VAL A 270 -4.65 -0.37 -2.87
C VAL A 270 -4.39 1.08 -2.43
N ASP A 271 -3.17 1.36 -1.96
CA ASP A 271 -2.70 2.70 -1.55
C ASP A 271 -3.39 3.23 -0.27
N PHE A 272 -2.94 2.75 0.89
CA PHE A 272 -3.56 3.06 2.18
C PHE A 272 -2.77 4.08 3.01
N ASP A 273 -1.93 4.88 2.37
CA ASP A 273 -1.13 5.90 3.04
C ASP A 273 -2.00 6.98 3.70
N LEU A 274 -3.14 7.32 3.10
CA LEU A 274 -4.13 8.28 3.63
C LEU A 274 -5.25 7.64 4.47
N MET A 275 -5.15 6.34 4.75
CA MET A 275 -6.14 5.62 5.55
C MET A 275 -6.25 6.21 6.96
N LYS A 276 -7.49 6.40 7.43
CA LYS A 276 -7.78 6.86 8.80
C LYS A 276 -8.67 5.87 9.52
N LYS A 277 -8.31 5.54 10.76
CA LYS A 277 -9.23 4.91 11.71
C LYS A 277 -10.11 5.99 12.31
N THR A 278 -11.43 5.90 12.15
CA THR A 278 -12.33 7.02 12.48
C THR A 278 -13.67 6.53 13.00
N PRO A 279 -14.29 7.23 13.98
CA PRO A 279 -15.58 6.84 14.55
C PRO A 279 -16.76 7.28 13.67
N LEU A 280 -16.70 7.04 12.36
CA LEU A 280 -17.81 7.37 11.48
C LEU A 280 -18.91 6.29 11.61
N PRO A 281 -20.19 6.69 11.67
CA PRO A 281 -21.28 5.74 11.60
C PRO A 281 -21.26 4.94 10.29
N LYS A 282 -21.72 3.70 10.33
CA LYS A 282 -21.77 2.81 9.14
C LYS A 282 -22.50 3.45 7.94
N VAL A 283 -23.54 4.23 8.21
CA VAL A 283 -24.31 4.96 7.17
C VAL A 283 -23.45 6.05 6.54
N ALA A 284 -22.65 6.76 7.34
CA ALA A 284 -21.72 7.79 6.85
C ALA A 284 -20.62 7.18 5.98
N PHE A 285 -20.02 6.05 6.40
CA PHE A 285 -19.09 5.29 5.55
C PHE A 285 -19.73 4.90 4.22
N SER A 286 -20.93 4.32 4.25
CA SER A 286 -21.62 3.86 3.05
C SER A 286 -21.91 5.01 2.09
N ALA A 287 -22.37 6.16 2.61
CA ALA A 287 -22.65 7.35 1.81
C ALA A 287 -21.36 7.95 1.22
N TYR A 288 -20.31 8.08 2.05
CA TYR A 288 -19.00 8.56 1.64
C TYR A 288 -18.44 7.69 0.51
N HIS A 289 -18.35 6.37 0.71
CA HIS A 289 -17.84 5.43 -0.29
C HIS A 289 -18.66 5.49 -1.59
N LEU A 290 -19.99 5.46 -1.50
CA LEU A 290 -20.86 5.46 -2.68
C LEU A 290 -20.64 6.70 -3.55
N SER A 291 -20.41 7.87 -2.93
CA SER A 291 -20.17 9.11 -3.68
C SER A 291 -18.94 9.01 -4.59
N TYR A 292 -17.81 8.49 -4.09
CA TYR A 292 -16.59 8.31 -4.88
C TYR A 292 -16.68 7.13 -5.85
N ILE A 293 -17.34 6.04 -5.46
CA ILE A 293 -17.53 4.87 -6.34
C ILE A 293 -18.32 5.27 -7.58
N CYS A 294 -19.41 6.02 -7.43
CA CYS A 294 -20.17 6.51 -8.58
C CYS A 294 -19.30 7.43 -9.46
N ARG A 295 -18.54 8.36 -8.86
CA ARG A 295 -17.62 9.24 -9.62
C ARG A 295 -16.61 8.44 -10.44
N VAL A 296 -16.00 7.40 -9.85
CA VAL A 296 -15.03 6.56 -10.57
C VAL A 296 -15.72 5.75 -11.68
N LEU A 297 -16.72 4.94 -11.32
CA LEU A 297 -17.27 3.94 -12.22
C LEU A 297 -18.14 4.54 -13.33
N ASP A 298 -18.81 5.66 -13.09
CA ASP A 298 -19.66 6.30 -14.10
C ASP A 298 -18.82 6.93 -15.23
N ASN A 299 -17.56 7.26 -14.96
CA ASN A 299 -16.66 7.90 -15.94
C ASN A 299 -15.80 6.92 -16.75
N VAL A 300 -15.57 5.71 -16.24
CA VAL A 300 -14.77 4.68 -16.93
C VAL A 300 -15.29 4.36 -18.35
N PRO A 301 -16.60 4.14 -18.59
CA PRO A 301 -17.12 3.87 -19.94
C PRO A 301 -16.90 5.00 -20.94
N TYR A 302 -16.79 6.25 -20.46
CA TYR A 302 -16.54 7.42 -21.31
C TYR A 302 -15.04 7.67 -21.54
N GLY A 303 -14.17 6.86 -20.92
CA GLY A 303 -12.73 7.01 -21.03
C GLY A 303 -12.15 8.15 -20.20
N CYS A 304 -12.92 8.66 -19.24
CA CYS A 304 -12.52 9.76 -18.37
C CYS A 304 -12.03 9.23 -17.02
N ILE A 305 -10.95 9.82 -16.51
CA ILE A 305 -10.55 9.73 -15.11
C ILE A 305 -11.04 11.01 -14.45
N VAL A 306 -11.75 10.89 -13.33
CA VAL A 306 -12.16 12.03 -12.50
C VAL A 306 -11.51 11.84 -11.15
N GLU A 307 -10.58 12.72 -10.81
CA GLU A 307 -9.90 12.62 -9.53
C GLU A 307 -10.76 13.20 -8.39
N PRO A 308 -10.58 12.70 -7.14
CA PRO A 308 -11.37 13.15 -5.98
C PRO A 308 -11.41 14.66 -5.77
N TRP A 309 -10.33 15.37 -6.11
CA TRP A 309 -10.13 16.81 -5.93
C TRP A 309 -10.57 17.68 -7.11
N GLU A 310 -11.00 17.08 -8.22
CA GLU A 310 -11.55 17.81 -9.37
C GLU A 310 -13.06 18.02 -9.16
N TRP A 311 -13.59 19.20 -9.50
CA TRP A 311 -15.00 19.56 -9.35
C TRP A 311 -15.72 19.62 -10.68
#